data_AF-S4NSN6-F1
#
_entry.id   AF-S4NSN6-F1
#
_cell.length_a   1.000
_cell.length_b   1.000
_cell.length_c   1.000
_cell.angle_alpha   90.00
_cell.angle_beta   90.00
_cell.angle_gamma   90.00
#
_symmetry.space_group_name_H-M   'P 1'
#
loop_
_entity.id
_entity.type
_entity.pdbx_description
1 polymer ?
#
loop_
_entity_poly.entity_id
_entity_poly.type
_entity_poly.pdbx_seq_one_letter_code
_entity_poly.pdbx_strand_id
1 'polypeptide(L)'
;MQKRFVKFLSLALLAMGIGMGTQQVTSHAWTSTNKYTWRSGKDQAAIYYTNTKKNAYIWNSRFTKKLHNLKNYQYTTWYVNRSFVRKNKVYYSISNLGSKVKGYVWHGYVTPAVVKDINRFNSDSDYLNYLNTDKSQKLSRALLKLIPNANVGLDLSKQAAMNKITDYQDVINLGMVSGTVTEGMITTKTIVHDFLMAPNSSISGRAITVGKMLAAKGYTRDKLASLMSQGYQVGIYVNDGAANSVGKSGYPSTISFSTSVQNNMALVLAKAK
;
A
#
# COMPACT_ATOMS: atom_id res chain seq x y z
N MET A 1 55.71 48.04 8.36
CA MET A 1 55.70 46.98 9.39
C MET A 1 54.37 46.99 10.12
N GLN A 2 53.78 45.81 10.27
CA GLN A 2 52.62 45.45 11.11
C GLN A 2 52.63 46.19 12.48
N LYS A 3 51.52 46.58 13.14
CA LYS A 3 50.24 45.89 13.41
C LYS A 3 49.25 46.90 14.05
N ARG A 4 47.97 46.53 13.99
CA ARG A 4 46.76 47.30 14.31
C ARG A 4 46.60 47.66 15.79
N PHE A 5 46.17 48.90 16.04
CA PHE A 5 45.49 49.37 17.25
C PHE A 5 44.09 48.76 17.35
N VAL A 6 43.70 48.19 18.49
CA VAL A 6 42.34 48.34 19.04
C VAL A 6 42.42 48.37 20.56
N LYS A 7 41.74 49.39 21.11
CA LYS A 7 41.72 49.82 22.50
C LYS A 7 40.87 48.89 23.37
N PHE A 8 41.28 48.79 24.63
CA PHE A 8 40.47 48.31 25.75
C PHE A 8 39.27 49.24 25.98
N LEU A 9 38.11 48.66 26.29
CA LEU A 9 37.10 49.30 27.13
C LEU A 9 36.60 48.29 28.17
N SER A 10 36.85 48.63 29.41
CA SER A 10 36.61 47.89 30.65
C SER A 10 35.29 48.35 31.30
N LEU A 11 34.55 47.41 31.88
CA LEU A 11 33.71 47.47 33.11
C LEU A 11 32.77 46.24 33.08
N ALA A 12 32.50 45.47 34.13
CA ALA A 12 32.85 45.50 35.54
C ALA A 12 32.73 44.05 36.07
N LEU A 13 33.62 43.64 36.97
CA LEU A 13 33.44 42.42 37.76
C LEU A 13 32.40 42.69 38.85
N LEU A 14 31.36 41.86 38.90
CA LEU A 14 30.58 41.60 40.11
C LEU A 14 30.67 40.10 40.36
N ALA A 15 31.59 39.73 41.24
CA ALA A 15 31.64 38.40 41.83
C ALA A 15 30.73 38.40 43.05
N MET A 16 29.73 37.52 43.07
CA MET A 16 29.21 36.83 44.27
C MET A 16 28.02 35.96 43.87
N GLY A 17 28.11 34.65 44.13
CA GLY A 17 26.97 33.74 44.00
C GLY A 17 27.32 32.39 43.41
N ILE A 18 28.12 31.60 44.13
CA ILE A 18 28.20 30.15 43.94
C ILE A 18 26.80 29.59 44.14
N GLY A 19 26.21 29.08 43.06
CA GLY A 19 24.86 28.54 43.09
C GLY A 19 24.36 28.12 41.72
N MET A 20 25.25 27.73 40.80
CA MET A 20 24.82 26.92 39.68
C MET A 20 24.49 25.54 40.23
N GLY A 21 23.28 25.40 40.76
CA GLY A 21 22.56 24.15 40.66
C GLY A 21 22.49 23.86 39.18
N THR A 22 23.51 23.16 38.67
CA THR A 22 23.41 22.49 37.38
C THR A 22 22.18 21.60 37.55
N GLN A 23 21.05 22.02 37.01
CA GLN A 23 20.08 21.05 36.56
C GLN A 23 20.87 20.21 35.57
N GLN A 24 21.40 19.12 36.11
CA GLN A 24 21.87 18.00 35.33
C GLN A 24 20.70 17.75 34.40
N VAL A 25 20.86 18.14 33.14
CA VAL A 25 19.96 17.66 32.10
C VAL A 25 20.22 16.18 32.15
N THR A 26 19.43 15.47 32.94
CA THR A 26 19.37 14.03 32.91
C THR A 26 18.80 13.75 31.54
N SER A 27 19.69 13.69 30.55
CA SER A 27 19.42 12.96 29.34
C SER A 27 19.17 11.54 29.86
N HIS A 28 17.90 11.20 30.02
CA HIS A 28 17.53 9.81 30.21
C HIS A 28 17.99 9.15 28.93
N ALA A 29 19.11 8.43 29.02
CA ALA A 29 19.54 7.54 27.97
C ALA A 29 18.29 6.77 27.53
N TRP A 30 18.01 6.77 26.23
CA TRP A 30 16.97 5.94 25.65
C TRP A 30 17.36 4.51 25.96
N THR A 31 16.85 3.96 27.06
CA THR A 31 17.13 2.58 27.44
C THR A 31 16.51 1.70 26.36
N SER A 32 17.37 1.14 25.52
CA SER A 32 17.04 0.27 24.41
C SER A 32 16.46 -1.04 24.95
N THR A 33 15.16 -1.06 25.21
CA THR A 33 14.40 -2.31 25.32
C THR A 33 13.40 -2.44 24.18
N ASN A 34 13.70 -1.82 23.04
CA ASN A 34 13.04 -2.18 21.78
C ASN A 34 13.60 -3.54 21.35
N LYS A 35 13.01 -4.63 21.84
CA LYS A 35 13.23 -5.95 21.25
C LYS A 35 12.62 -5.91 19.85
N TYR A 36 13.46 -5.74 18.84
CA TYR A 36 13.03 -5.80 17.45
C TYR A 36 12.50 -7.19 17.15
N THR A 37 11.31 -7.26 16.57
CA THR A 37 10.69 -8.54 16.24
C THR A 37 10.77 -8.83 14.75
N TRP A 38 10.94 -7.80 13.91
CA TRP A 38 11.06 -7.95 12.45
C TRP A 38 11.50 -6.65 11.75
N ARG A 39 12.19 -6.77 10.63
CA ARG A 39 12.54 -5.68 9.70
C ARG A 39 12.58 -6.23 8.27
N SER A 40 12.10 -5.45 7.30
CA SER A 40 12.24 -5.73 5.87
C SER A 40 12.79 -4.54 5.09
N GLY A 41 13.18 -4.80 3.83
CA GLY A 41 13.42 -3.75 2.83
C GLY A 41 12.16 -2.92 2.55
N LYS A 42 12.32 -1.75 1.92
CA LYS A 42 11.16 -0.90 1.56
C LYS A 42 10.28 -1.55 0.50
N ASP A 43 10.91 -2.23 -0.43
CA ASP A 43 10.36 -3.08 -1.49
C ASP A 43 9.62 -4.30 -0.95
N GLN A 44 9.98 -4.77 0.25
CA GLN A 44 9.37 -5.91 0.95
C GLN A 44 8.47 -5.46 2.12
N ALA A 45 7.96 -4.24 2.08
CA ALA A 45 7.09 -3.74 3.14
C ALA A 45 5.72 -4.43 3.06
N ALA A 46 5.26 -4.98 4.18
CA ALA A 46 3.95 -5.58 4.27
C ALA A 46 2.85 -4.51 4.23
N ILE A 47 1.76 -4.80 3.53
CA ILE A 47 0.64 -3.87 3.37
C ILE A 47 -0.36 -4.03 4.51
N TYR A 48 -0.79 -2.90 5.07
CA TYR A 48 -1.76 -2.83 6.16
C TYR A 48 -2.84 -1.76 5.88
N TYR A 49 -3.98 -1.89 6.52
CA TYR A 49 -5.05 -0.90 6.55
C TYR A 49 -5.35 -0.44 7.97
N THR A 50 -5.87 0.78 8.09
CA THR A 50 -6.43 1.27 9.34
C THR A 50 -7.58 0.37 9.81
N ASN A 51 -7.55 -0.02 11.09
CA ASN A 51 -8.51 -0.94 11.71
C ASN A 51 -9.29 -0.31 12.88
N THR A 52 -9.36 1.02 12.94
CA THR A 52 -10.06 1.72 14.02
C THR A 52 -10.66 3.02 13.53
N LYS A 53 -11.89 3.31 13.96
CA LYS A 53 -12.56 4.61 13.78
C LYS A 53 -12.31 5.55 14.97
N LYS A 54 -11.76 5.04 16.08
CA LYS A 54 -11.46 5.81 17.29
C LYS A 54 -10.16 6.59 17.12
N ASN A 55 -9.93 7.55 18.02
CA ASN A 55 -8.65 8.26 18.09
C ASN A 55 -7.50 7.25 18.28
N ALA A 56 -6.59 7.21 17.32
CA ALA A 56 -5.44 6.32 17.29
C ALA A 56 -4.29 7.06 16.62
N TYR A 57 -3.11 7.09 17.24
CA TYR A 57 -2.09 8.05 16.84
C TYR A 57 -0.88 7.39 16.19
N ILE A 58 -0.34 8.07 15.18
CA ILE A 58 0.99 7.86 14.65
C ILE A 58 1.94 8.76 15.44
N TRP A 59 2.95 8.18 16.06
CA TRP A 59 3.91 8.85 16.91
C TRP A 59 5.21 9.16 16.17
N ASN A 60 5.92 10.20 16.61
CA ASN A 60 7.31 10.40 16.23
C ASN A 60 8.21 9.30 16.81
N SER A 61 9.46 9.22 16.36
CA SER A 61 10.42 8.21 16.83
C SER A 61 10.61 8.21 18.34
N ARG A 62 10.66 9.40 18.95
CA ARG A 62 10.83 9.57 20.40
C ARG A 62 9.56 9.27 21.21
N PHE A 63 8.42 8.98 20.57
CA PHE A 63 7.12 8.80 21.23
C PHE A 63 6.71 9.98 22.14
N THR A 64 7.15 11.20 21.83
CA THR A 64 6.83 12.43 22.57
C THR A 64 5.78 13.28 21.89
N LYS A 65 5.53 13.06 20.59
CA LYS A 65 4.57 13.85 19.80
C LYS A 65 3.67 12.93 18.97
N LYS A 66 2.36 13.21 19.02
CA LYS A 66 1.35 12.63 18.12
C LYS A 66 1.44 13.40 16.80
N LEU A 67 1.89 12.75 15.73
CA LEU A 67 2.05 13.36 14.42
C LEU A 67 0.74 13.39 13.64
N HIS A 68 0.02 12.27 13.67
CA HIS A 68 -1.21 12.09 12.92
C HIS A 68 -2.23 11.26 13.71
N ASN A 69 -3.50 11.39 13.37
CA ASN A 69 -4.59 10.59 13.93
C ASN A 69 -5.19 9.68 12.84
N LEU A 70 -5.04 8.37 13.00
CA LEU A 70 -5.50 7.33 12.08
C LEU A 70 -7.00 7.40 11.77
N LYS A 71 -7.82 7.99 12.64
CA LYS A 71 -9.24 8.18 12.33
C LYS A 71 -9.45 8.95 11.02
N ASN A 72 -8.53 9.84 10.66
CA ASN A 72 -8.54 10.63 9.43
C ASN A 72 -8.00 9.87 8.20
N TYR A 73 -7.61 8.60 8.36
CA TYR A 73 -6.91 7.79 7.36
C TYR A 73 -7.55 6.39 7.21
N GLN A 74 -8.89 6.31 7.22
CA GLN A 74 -9.61 5.03 7.16
C GLN A 74 -9.32 4.20 5.91
N TYR A 75 -9.05 4.88 4.80
CA TYR A 75 -8.84 4.24 3.49
C TYR A 75 -7.38 4.20 3.06
N THR A 76 -6.46 4.60 3.92
CA THR A 76 -5.02 4.64 3.61
C THR A 76 -4.41 3.24 3.64
N THR A 77 -3.59 2.97 2.62
CA THR A 77 -2.68 1.83 2.57
C THR A 77 -1.39 2.20 3.31
N TRP A 78 -1.02 1.39 4.30
CA TRP A 78 0.19 1.55 5.10
C TRP A 78 1.22 0.50 4.72
N TYR A 79 2.44 0.95 4.47
CA TYR A 79 3.60 0.09 4.27
C TYR A 79 4.31 -0.09 5.62
N VAL A 80 4.30 -1.31 6.14
CA VAL A 80 4.97 -1.71 7.39
C VAL A 80 6.28 -2.42 7.03
N ASN A 81 7.40 -1.85 7.45
CA ASN A 81 8.74 -2.42 7.19
C ASN A 81 9.54 -2.74 8.46
N ARG A 82 8.95 -2.51 9.65
CA ARG A 82 9.59 -2.81 10.93
C ARG A 82 8.55 -2.98 12.04
N SER A 83 8.80 -3.92 12.95
CA SER A 83 8.10 -4.05 14.22
C SER A 83 9.06 -4.15 15.41
N PHE A 84 8.62 -3.65 16.56
CA PHE A 84 9.38 -3.73 17.83
C PHE A 84 8.44 -3.68 19.02
N VAL A 85 8.90 -4.22 20.16
CA VAL A 85 8.20 -4.16 21.43
C VAL A 85 8.65 -2.93 22.23
N ARG A 86 7.72 -2.11 22.70
CA ARG A 86 7.96 -0.99 23.63
C ARG A 86 6.96 -1.07 24.77
N LYS A 87 7.43 -1.10 26.03
CA LYS A 87 6.58 -1.23 27.24
C LYS A 87 5.54 -2.36 27.08
N ASN A 88 6.00 -3.54 26.71
CA ASN A 88 5.20 -4.76 26.46
C ASN A 88 4.11 -4.63 25.37
N LYS A 89 4.19 -3.61 24.50
CA LYS A 89 3.29 -3.44 23.36
C LYS A 89 4.07 -3.46 22.05
N VAL A 90 3.53 -4.12 21.03
CA VAL A 90 4.14 -4.10 19.70
C VAL A 90 3.78 -2.80 18.96
N TYR A 91 4.78 -2.20 18.33
CA TYR A 91 4.61 -1.06 17.44
C TYR A 91 5.15 -1.37 16.06
N TYR A 92 4.51 -0.79 15.05
CA TYR A 92 4.95 -0.84 13.67
C TYR A 92 5.49 0.51 13.23
N SER A 93 6.56 0.48 12.45
CA SER A 93 6.95 1.60 11.58
C SER A 93 6.06 1.58 10.35
N ILE A 94 5.32 2.66 10.10
CA ILE A 94 4.41 2.80 8.97
C ILE A 94 4.72 4.02 8.12
N SER A 95 4.44 3.92 6.83
CA SER A 95 4.36 5.05 5.91
C SER A 95 3.25 4.84 4.89
N ASN A 96 2.63 5.90 4.40
CA ASN A 96 1.83 5.82 3.17
C ASN A 96 2.72 5.88 1.92
N LEU A 97 2.13 5.70 0.74
CA LEU A 97 2.85 5.87 -0.53
C LEU A 97 3.47 7.27 -0.60
N GLY A 98 4.74 7.34 -1.01
CA GLY A 98 5.49 8.60 -1.05
C GLY A 98 5.91 9.14 0.33
N SER A 99 5.67 8.40 1.42
CA SER A 99 6.13 8.73 2.79
C SER A 99 5.69 10.09 3.33
N LYS A 100 4.57 10.65 2.83
CA LYS A 100 4.01 11.94 3.31
C LYS A 100 3.49 11.84 4.75
N VAL A 101 2.96 10.68 5.12
CA VAL A 101 2.48 10.37 6.47
C VAL A 101 3.23 9.14 6.95
N LYS A 102 4.01 9.29 8.02
CA LYS A 102 4.87 8.22 8.55
C LYS A 102 5.11 8.34 10.05
N GLY A 103 5.50 7.23 10.67
CA GLY A 103 5.88 7.18 12.07
C GLY A 103 5.58 5.84 12.69
N TYR A 104 5.27 5.83 13.99
CA TYR A 104 5.08 4.61 14.76
C TYR A 104 3.66 4.47 15.27
N VAL A 105 3.06 3.31 15.05
CA VAL A 105 1.68 3.01 15.46
C VAL A 105 1.64 1.73 16.27
N TRP A 106 0.75 1.66 17.26
CA TRP A 106 0.46 0.40 17.95
C TRP A 106 -0.17 -0.60 16.98
N HIS A 107 0.30 -1.85 17.01
CA HIS A 107 -0.09 -2.85 16.01
C HIS A 107 -1.61 -3.05 15.90
N GLY A 108 -2.36 -3.00 17.01
CA GLY A 108 -3.80 -3.24 16.99
C GLY A 108 -4.64 -2.12 16.37
N TYR A 109 -4.06 -0.98 15.97
CA TYR A 109 -4.77 0.04 15.20
C TYR A 109 -4.73 -0.17 13.69
N VAL A 110 -3.97 -1.16 13.23
CA VAL A 110 -3.89 -1.54 11.82
C VAL A 110 -4.09 -3.04 11.68
N THR A 111 -4.54 -3.47 10.51
CA THR A 111 -4.72 -4.88 10.16
C THR A 111 -3.97 -5.16 8.87
N PRO A 112 -3.29 -6.31 8.73
CA PRO A 112 -2.65 -6.66 7.47
C PRO A 112 -3.70 -6.71 6.34
N ALA A 113 -3.29 -6.33 5.14
CA ALA A 113 -4.05 -6.60 3.93
C ALA A 113 -3.90 -8.07 3.58
N VAL A 114 -5.02 -8.78 3.49
CA VAL A 114 -5.05 -10.21 3.17
C VAL A 114 -6.02 -10.41 2.02
N VAL A 115 -5.56 -11.03 0.93
CA VAL A 115 -6.44 -11.48 -0.13
C VAL A 115 -7.00 -12.85 0.21
N LYS A 116 -8.27 -13.05 -0.11
CA LYS A 116 -8.86 -14.39 -0.09
C LYS A 116 -8.39 -15.17 -1.31
N ASP A 117 -8.06 -16.44 -1.10
CA ASP A 117 -7.82 -17.37 -2.19
C ASP A 117 -9.08 -17.48 -3.06
N ILE A 118 -8.91 -17.24 -4.36
CA ILE A 118 -10.00 -17.23 -5.33
C ILE A 118 -10.70 -18.59 -5.43
N ASN A 119 -10.00 -19.68 -5.11
CA ASN A 119 -10.57 -21.03 -5.15
C ASN A 119 -11.56 -21.29 -4.01
N ARG A 120 -11.65 -20.40 -3.00
CA ARG A 120 -12.58 -20.51 -1.88
C ARG A 120 -13.97 -19.93 -2.17
N PHE A 121 -14.14 -19.25 -3.29
CA PHE A 121 -15.45 -18.77 -3.72
C PHE A 121 -16.17 -19.85 -4.52
N ASN A 122 -17.48 -19.95 -4.30
CA ASN A 122 -18.36 -20.95 -4.91
C ASN A 122 -19.35 -20.36 -5.92
N SER A 123 -19.46 -19.02 -5.98
CA SER A 123 -20.40 -18.33 -6.84
C SER A 123 -19.89 -16.96 -7.28
N ASP A 124 -20.41 -16.48 -8.42
CA ASP A 124 -20.13 -15.14 -8.94
C ASP A 124 -20.55 -14.05 -7.95
N SER A 125 -21.69 -14.23 -7.27
CA SER A 125 -22.21 -13.26 -6.30
C SER A 125 -21.31 -13.16 -5.06
N ASP A 126 -20.80 -14.27 -4.53
CA ASP A 126 -19.87 -14.26 -3.41
C ASP A 126 -18.56 -13.55 -3.78
N TYR A 127 -18.04 -13.83 -4.96
CA TYR A 127 -16.82 -13.21 -5.44
C TYR A 127 -17.02 -11.71 -5.68
N LEU A 128 -18.12 -11.32 -6.33
CA LEU A 128 -18.47 -9.93 -6.55
C LEU A 128 -18.68 -9.16 -5.23
N ASN A 129 -19.32 -9.78 -4.24
CA ASN A 129 -19.46 -9.20 -2.91
C ASN A 129 -18.08 -8.98 -2.25
N TYR A 130 -17.17 -9.94 -2.36
CA TYR A 130 -15.79 -9.79 -1.88
C TYR A 130 -15.06 -8.63 -2.60
N LEU A 131 -15.13 -8.57 -3.93
CA LEU A 131 -14.56 -7.47 -4.71
C LEU A 131 -15.14 -6.12 -4.28
N ASN A 132 -16.43 -6.05 -3.96
CA ASN A 132 -17.11 -4.81 -3.60
C ASN A 132 -16.83 -4.33 -2.16
N THR A 133 -16.64 -5.26 -1.22
CA THR A 133 -16.63 -4.93 0.21
C THR A 133 -15.25 -4.98 0.84
N ASP A 134 -14.35 -5.85 0.36
CA ASP A 134 -13.08 -6.08 1.05
C ASP A 134 -12.09 -4.93 0.83
N LYS A 135 -11.30 -4.59 1.86
CA LYS A 135 -10.33 -3.49 1.79
C LYS A 135 -9.16 -3.80 0.86
N SER A 136 -8.81 -5.07 0.67
CA SER A 136 -7.77 -5.52 -0.26
C SER A 136 -8.16 -5.29 -1.73
N GLN A 137 -9.46 -5.30 -2.03
CA GLN A 137 -9.99 -5.27 -3.40
C GLN A 137 -10.21 -3.85 -3.96
N LYS A 138 -9.60 -2.83 -3.33
CA LYS A 138 -9.76 -1.43 -3.77
C LYS A 138 -9.29 -1.20 -5.21
N LEU A 139 -8.17 -1.83 -5.60
CA LEU A 139 -7.65 -1.72 -6.97
C LEU A 139 -8.57 -2.44 -7.95
N SER A 140 -9.03 -3.65 -7.63
CA SER A 140 -10.02 -4.40 -8.43
C SER A 140 -11.26 -3.55 -8.71
N ARG A 141 -11.84 -2.92 -7.68
CA ARG A 141 -12.98 -1.99 -7.85
C ARG A 141 -12.68 -0.81 -8.75
N ALA A 142 -11.47 -0.24 -8.65
CA ALA A 142 -11.08 0.89 -9.48
C ALA A 142 -10.93 0.50 -10.96
N LEU A 143 -10.39 -0.70 -11.23
CA LEU A 143 -10.28 -1.25 -12.58
C LEU A 143 -11.66 -1.61 -13.15
N LEU A 144 -12.54 -2.24 -12.38
CA LEU A 144 -13.90 -2.56 -12.80
C LEU A 144 -14.72 -1.32 -13.21
N LYS A 145 -14.50 -0.16 -12.56
CA LYS A 145 -15.15 1.10 -12.95
C LYS A 145 -14.78 1.60 -14.35
N LEU A 146 -13.67 1.12 -14.92
CA LEU A 146 -13.28 1.43 -16.30
C LEU A 146 -14.17 0.70 -17.32
N ILE A 147 -14.81 -0.40 -16.92
CA ILE A 147 -15.64 -1.28 -17.77
C ILE A 147 -17.11 -1.05 -17.38
N PRO A 148 -17.90 -0.29 -18.16
CA PRO A 148 -19.31 -0.09 -17.86
C PRO A 148 -20.07 -1.42 -17.88
N ASN A 149 -20.99 -1.61 -16.93
CA ASN A 149 -21.79 -2.84 -16.80
C ASN A 149 -20.96 -4.12 -16.72
N ALA A 150 -19.77 -4.04 -16.09
CA ALA A 150 -18.88 -5.18 -15.91
C ALA A 150 -19.61 -6.40 -15.32
N ASN A 151 -19.74 -7.45 -16.13
CA ASN A 151 -20.27 -8.74 -15.70
C ASN A 151 -19.13 -9.65 -15.25
N VAL A 152 -18.82 -9.66 -13.95
CA VAL A 152 -17.69 -10.44 -13.40
C VAL A 152 -18.06 -11.91 -13.30
N GLY A 153 -17.27 -12.78 -13.93
CA GLY A 153 -17.39 -14.24 -13.80
C GLY A 153 -16.30 -14.80 -12.90
N LEU A 154 -16.67 -15.57 -11.87
CA LEU A 154 -15.74 -16.25 -10.98
C LEU A 154 -14.90 -17.27 -11.73
N ASP A 155 -15.51 -18.07 -12.59
CA ASP A 155 -14.81 -19.12 -13.33
C ASP A 155 -13.73 -18.53 -14.26
N LEU A 156 -14.10 -17.55 -15.09
CA LEU A 156 -13.13 -16.78 -15.90
C LEU A 156 -12.03 -16.16 -15.04
N SER A 157 -12.37 -15.65 -13.86
CA SER A 157 -11.39 -15.07 -12.93
C SER A 157 -10.41 -16.12 -12.37
N LYS A 158 -10.89 -17.32 -12.03
CA LYS A 158 -10.04 -18.46 -11.59
C LYS A 158 -9.11 -18.89 -12.72
N GLN A 159 -9.64 -19.07 -13.92
CA GLN A 159 -8.86 -19.46 -15.11
C GLN A 159 -7.80 -18.41 -15.47
N ALA A 160 -8.16 -17.13 -15.43
CA ALA A 160 -7.23 -16.02 -15.68
C ALA A 160 -6.13 -15.93 -14.60
N ALA A 161 -6.49 -16.11 -13.32
CA ALA A 161 -5.53 -16.18 -12.21
C ALA A 161 -4.54 -17.35 -12.36
N MET A 162 -4.95 -18.43 -13.04
CA MET A 162 -4.10 -19.59 -13.35
C MET A 162 -3.37 -19.49 -14.69
N ASN A 163 -3.45 -18.36 -15.40
CA ASN A 163 -2.91 -18.19 -16.77
C ASN A 163 -3.36 -19.29 -17.75
N LYS A 164 -4.53 -19.87 -17.54
CA LYS A 164 -5.05 -20.98 -18.34
C LYS A 164 -6.55 -20.82 -18.52
N ILE A 165 -6.94 -20.20 -19.63
CA ILE A 165 -8.33 -19.98 -20.02
C ILE A 165 -8.69 -21.01 -21.11
N THR A 166 -9.54 -21.98 -20.77
CA THR A 166 -9.94 -23.10 -21.64
C THR A 166 -11.41 -23.11 -22.00
N ASP A 167 -12.30 -22.62 -21.11
CA ASP A 167 -13.76 -22.77 -21.30
C ASP A 167 -14.41 -21.53 -21.93
N TYR A 168 -13.56 -20.64 -22.43
CA TYR A 168 -13.96 -19.37 -23.01
C TYR A 168 -13.39 -19.19 -24.41
N GLN A 169 -14.06 -18.37 -25.22
CA GLN A 169 -13.65 -17.94 -26.55
C GLN A 169 -13.51 -16.41 -26.61
N ASP A 170 -12.94 -15.92 -27.71
CA ASP A 170 -12.71 -14.50 -27.95
C ASP A 170 -11.97 -13.80 -26.80
N VAL A 171 -10.94 -14.45 -26.24
CA VAL A 171 -10.24 -13.94 -25.05
C VAL A 171 -9.47 -12.65 -25.39
N ILE A 172 -9.86 -11.55 -24.73
CA ILE A 172 -9.17 -10.27 -24.76
C ILE A 172 -8.41 -10.09 -23.45
N ASN A 173 -7.08 -10.20 -23.50
CA ASN A 173 -6.24 -10.00 -22.33
C ASN A 173 -5.89 -8.51 -22.15
N LEU A 174 -6.73 -7.79 -21.38
CA LEU A 174 -6.51 -6.38 -21.07
C LEU A 174 -5.22 -6.14 -20.26
N GLY A 175 -4.76 -7.14 -19.51
CA GLY A 175 -3.46 -7.11 -18.81
C GLY A 175 -2.26 -7.03 -19.75
N MET A 176 -2.36 -7.56 -20.97
CA MET A 176 -1.29 -7.55 -21.98
C MET A 176 -1.31 -6.31 -22.88
N VAL A 177 -2.25 -5.39 -22.67
CA VAL A 177 -2.34 -4.15 -23.44
C VAL A 177 -1.09 -3.30 -23.20
N SER A 178 -0.36 -3.02 -24.27
CA SER A 178 0.84 -2.17 -24.22
C SER A 178 0.48 -0.68 -24.13
N GLY A 179 1.30 0.06 -23.40
CA GLY A 179 1.18 1.51 -23.27
C GLY A 179 2.49 2.16 -22.82
N THR A 180 2.41 3.46 -22.54
CA THR A 180 3.53 4.24 -22.02
C THR A 180 3.16 4.86 -20.68
N VAL A 181 4.14 4.90 -19.77
CA VAL A 181 4.00 5.51 -18.44
C VAL A 181 5.12 6.51 -18.26
N THR A 182 4.76 7.73 -17.86
CA THR A 182 5.70 8.82 -17.59
C THR A 182 5.81 9.04 -16.09
N GLU A 183 7.02 8.85 -15.55
CA GLU A 183 7.37 9.09 -14.16
C GLU A 183 8.50 10.13 -14.10
N GLY A 184 8.17 11.36 -13.68
CA GLY A 184 9.10 12.48 -13.76
C GLY A 184 9.45 12.81 -15.21
N MET A 185 10.74 12.78 -15.55
CA MET A 185 11.24 13.05 -16.91
C MET A 185 11.37 11.79 -17.77
N ILE A 186 11.06 10.61 -17.23
CA ILE A 186 11.28 9.34 -17.92
C ILE A 186 9.95 8.80 -18.42
N THR A 187 9.89 8.42 -19.70
CA THR A 187 8.76 7.70 -20.28
C THR A 187 9.20 6.29 -20.65
N THR A 188 8.49 5.29 -20.15
CA THR A 188 8.79 3.86 -20.38
C THR A 188 7.64 3.19 -21.12
N LYS A 189 7.97 2.24 -22.01
CA LYS A 189 6.98 1.31 -22.58
C LYS A 189 6.78 0.16 -21.58
N THR A 190 5.53 -0.25 -21.40
CA THR A 190 5.15 -1.34 -20.51
C THR A 190 3.82 -1.95 -20.95
N ILE A 191 3.35 -2.97 -20.24
CA ILE A 191 1.99 -3.52 -20.35
C ILE A 191 1.20 -3.23 -19.07
N VAL A 192 -0.13 -3.31 -19.15
CA VAL A 192 -1.02 -3.06 -18.00
C VAL A 192 -0.65 -3.93 -16.80
N HIS A 193 -0.35 -5.21 -17.01
CA HIS A 193 0.06 -6.15 -15.96
C HIS A 193 1.28 -5.63 -15.18
N ASP A 194 2.39 -5.37 -15.88
CA ASP A 194 3.65 -4.98 -15.25
C ASP A 194 3.56 -3.62 -14.56
N PHE A 195 2.82 -2.68 -15.16
CA PHE A 195 2.52 -1.40 -14.53
C PHE A 195 1.74 -1.56 -13.22
N LEU A 196 0.74 -2.44 -13.18
CA LEU A 196 -0.09 -2.66 -12.00
C LEU A 196 0.64 -3.41 -10.89
N MET A 197 1.59 -4.30 -11.25
CA MET A 197 2.45 -5.02 -10.30
C MET A 197 3.42 -4.10 -9.57
N ALA A 198 3.75 -2.95 -10.15
CA ALA A 198 4.71 -2.01 -9.58
C ALA A 198 4.00 -1.00 -8.63
N PRO A 199 4.58 -0.67 -7.45
CA PRO A 199 3.99 0.24 -6.47
C PRO A 199 4.17 1.73 -6.88
N ASN A 200 3.81 2.08 -8.12
CA ASN A 200 4.25 3.32 -8.77
C ASN A 200 3.35 4.52 -8.50
N SER A 201 2.10 4.29 -8.06
CA SER A 201 1.17 5.39 -7.78
C SER A 201 0.02 4.95 -6.86
N SER A 202 -0.80 5.93 -6.44
CA SER A 202 -2.01 5.64 -5.69
C SER A 202 -2.95 4.73 -6.47
N ILE A 203 -3.85 4.00 -5.80
CA ILE A 203 -4.85 3.14 -6.45
C ILE A 203 -5.63 3.89 -7.55
N SER A 204 -6.06 5.11 -7.28
CA SER A 204 -6.76 5.96 -8.27
C SER A 204 -5.86 6.31 -9.45
N GLY A 205 -4.61 6.70 -9.18
CA GLY A 205 -3.61 6.99 -10.21
C GLY A 205 -3.35 5.79 -11.13
N ARG A 206 -3.21 4.59 -10.55
CA ARG A 206 -3.05 3.35 -11.32
C ARG A 206 -4.24 3.09 -12.24
N ALA A 207 -5.46 3.17 -11.73
CA ALA A 207 -6.66 2.95 -12.57
C ALA A 207 -6.80 4.00 -13.68
N ILE A 208 -6.48 5.28 -13.41
CA ILE A 208 -6.48 6.33 -14.45
C ILE A 208 -5.46 6.02 -15.54
N THR A 209 -4.24 5.65 -15.17
CA THR A 209 -3.19 5.31 -16.15
C THR A 209 -3.58 4.09 -16.98
N VAL A 210 -4.11 3.03 -16.35
CA VAL A 210 -4.63 1.87 -17.09
C VAL A 210 -5.74 2.28 -18.04
N GLY A 211 -6.69 3.11 -17.61
CA GLY A 211 -7.75 3.63 -18.49
C GLY A 211 -7.20 4.35 -19.73
N LYS A 212 -6.12 5.14 -19.57
CA LYS A 212 -5.42 5.77 -20.70
C LYS A 212 -4.74 4.75 -21.62
N MET A 213 -4.04 3.76 -21.05
CA MET A 213 -3.39 2.69 -21.83
C MET A 213 -4.41 1.91 -22.66
N LEU A 214 -5.54 1.54 -22.04
CA LEU A 214 -6.65 0.84 -22.70
C LEU A 214 -7.26 1.69 -23.83
N ALA A 215 -7.60 2.95 -23.56
CA ALA A 215 -8.18 3.84 -24.55
C ALA A 215 -7.24 4.10 -25.75
N ALA A 216 -5.93 4.22 -25.50
CA ALA A 216 -4.93 4.38 -26.56
C ALA A 216 -4.83 3.17 -27.51
N LYS A 217 -5.33 2.01 -27.09
CA LYS A 217 -5.44 0.79 -27.92
C LYS A 217 -6.87 0.51 -28.40
N GLY A 218 -7.76 1.49 -28.31
CA GLY A 218 -9.13 1.39 -28.80
C GLY A 218 -10.11 0.76 -27.81
N TYR A 219 -9.68 0.35 -26.62
CA TYR A 219 -10.55 -0.08 -25.52
C TYR A 219 -11.09 1.13 -24.76
N THR A 220 -11.80 2.00 -25.48
CA THR A 220 -12.51 3.15 -24.89
C THR A 220 -13.64 2.66 -24.00
N ARG A 221 -14.18 3.57 -23.17
CA ARG A 221 -15.35 3.28 -22.33
C ARG A 221 -16.52 2.70 -23.13
N ASP A 222 -16.81 3.29 -24.29
CA ASP A 222 -17.91 2.84 -25.17
C ASP A 222 -17.62 1.49 -25.82
N LYS A 223 -16.35 1.25 -26.22
CA LYS A 223 -15.95 -0.07 -26.73
C LYS A 223 -16.12 -1.14 -25.67
N LEU A 224 -15.69 -0.87 -24.44
CA LEU A 224 -15.84 -1.79 -23.31
C LEU A 224 -17.32 -2.04 -22.96
N ALA A 225 -18.15 -0.99 -22.97
CA ALA A 225 -19.60 -1.14 -22.80
C ALA A 225 -20.22 -2.01 -23.90
N SER A 226 -19.84 -1.78 -25.15
CA SER A 226 -20.30 -2.58 -26.30
C SER A 226 -19.91 -4.05 -26.17
N LEU A 227 -18.71 -4.36 -25.68
CA LEU A 227 -18.29 -5.74 -25.41
C LEU A 227 -19.17 -6.38 -24.33
N MET A 228 -19.49 -5.68 -23.24
CA MET A 228 -20.40 -6.20 -22.22
C MET A 228 -21.79 -6.51 -22.80
N SER A 229 -22.33 -5.62 -23.65
CA SER A 229 -23.61 -5.86 -24.35
C SER A 229 -23.56 -7.03 -25.33
N GLN A 230 -22.37 -7.43 -25.80
CA GLN A 230 -22.17 -8.58 -26.68
C GLN A 230 -21.99 -9.91 -25.91
N GLY A 231 -22.19 -9.91 -24.59
CA GLY A 231 -22.10 -11.10 -23.75
C GLY A 231 -20.69 -11.44 -23.25
N TYR A 232 -19.73 -10.52 -23.35
CA TYR A 232 -18.43 -10.72 -22.72
C TYR A 232 -18.57 -10.66 -21.18
N GLN A 233 -17.88 -11.57 -20.50
CA GLN A 233 -17.65 -11.54 -19.06
C GLN A 233 -16.28 -10.94 -18.75
N VAL A 234 -16.12 -10.43 -17.53
CA VAL A 234 -14.85 -9.92 -16.99
C VAL A 234 -14.24 -10.95 -16.07
N GLY A 235 -13.01 -11.38 -16.37
CA GLY A 235 -12.15 -12.11 -15.46
C GLY A 235 -11.19 -11.15 -14.78
N ILE A 236 -11.20 -11.11 -13.45
CA ILE A 236 -10.31 -10.24 -12.68
C ILE A 236 -9.77 -10.95 -11.44
N TYR A 237 -8.47 -10.85 -11.21
CA TYR A 237 -7.82 -11.21 -9.94
C TYR A 237 -6.72 -10.22 -9.64
N VAL A 238 -6.75 -9.64 -8.45
CA VAL A 238 -5.80 -8.60 -8.04
C VAL A 238 -5.35 -8.86 -6.61
N ASN A 239 -4.09 -9.25 -6.45
CA ASN A 239 -3.46 -9.40 -5.14
C ASN A 239 -3.01 -8.06 -4.56
N ASP A 240 -2.52 -7.14 -5.40
CA ASP A 240 -2.02 -5.79 -5.02
C ASP A 240 -0.95 -5.81 -3.91
N GLY A 241 -0.12 -6.85 -3.84
CA GLY A 241 0.92 -7.02 -2.81
C GLY A 241 0.37 -7.35 -1.41
N ALA A 242 -0.90 -7.72 -1.31
CA ALA A 242 -1.50 -8.19 -0.07
C ALA A 242 -1.05 -9.62 0.25
N ALA A 243 -1.05 -9.95 1.54
CA ALA A 243 -0.73 -11.29 2.01
C ALA A 243 -1.78 -12.32 1.60
N ASN A 244 -1.39 -13.59 1.57
CA ASN A 244 -2.31 -14.71 1.41
C ASN A 244 -2.75 -15.31 2.75
N SER A 245 -1.88 -15.22 3.76
CA SER A 245 -2.22 -15.60 5.14
C SER A 245 -1.39 -14.85 6.15
N VAL A 246 -1.89 -14.82 7.39
CA VAL A 246 -1.28 -14.11 8.51
C VAL A 246 -1.24 -15.04 9.71
N GLY A 247 -0.07 -15.14 10.34
CA GLY A 247 0.08 -15.87 11.60
C GLY A 247 -0.22 -14.98 12.81
N LYS A 248 0.72 -14.94 13.75
CA LYS A 248 0.55 -14.25 15.04
C LYS A 248 0.40 -12.74 14.86
N SER A 249 -0.69 -12.18 15.39
CA SER A 249 -0.91 -10.73 15.44
C SER A 249 0.23 -9.99 16.13
N GLY A 250 0.67 -8.86 15.57
CA GLY A 250 1.85 -8.13 16.04
C GLY A 250 3.17 -8.57 15.38
N TYR A 251 3.17 -9.63 14.59
CA TYR A 251 4.41 -10.18 14.03
C TYR A 251 4.31 -10.26 12.50
N PRO A 252 4.67 -9.18 11.77
CA PRO A 252 4.67 -9.18 10.31
C PRO A 252 5.57 -10.27 9.70
N SER A 253 6.54 -10.79 10.46
CA SER A 253 7.35 -11.96 10.07
C SER A 253 6.54 -13.23 9.82
N THR A 254 5.31 -13.31 10.31
CA THR A 254 4.42 -14.47 10.15
C THR A 254 3.44 -14.30 9.00
N ILE A 255 3.58 -13.24 8.21
CA ILE A 255 2.82 -13.02 6.99
C ILE A 255 3.38 -13.92 5.89
N SER A 256 2.50 -14.61 5.18
CA SER A 256 2.86 -15.40 4.00
C SER A 256 2.24 -14.80 2.74
N PHE A 257 3.07 -14.71 1.71
CA PHE A 257 2.70 -14.35 0.33
C PHE A 257 2.67 -15.59 -0.58
N SER A 258 2.76 -16.78 0.01
CA SER A 258 2.68 -18.03 -0.74
C SER A 258 1.28 -18.20 -1.32
N THR A 259 1.21 -18.46 -2.61
CA THR A 259 -0.04 -18.63 -3.35
C THR A 259 0.15 -19.67 -4.45
N SER A 260 -0.90 -20.43 -4.74
CA SER A 260 -0.95 -21.31 -5.93
C SER A 260 -1.35 -20.55 -7.20
N VAL A 261 -1.80 -19.30 -7.05
CA VAL A 261 -2.16 -18.42 -8.17
C VAL A 261 -0.91 -18.06 -8.97
N GLN A 262 -0.99 -18.22 -10.30
CA GLN A 262 0.13 -17.97 -11.21
C GLN A 262 0.17 -16.51 -11.70
N ASN A 263 -0.98 -15.86 -11.78
CA ASN A 263 -1.14 -14.48 -12.21
C ASN A 263 -1.78 -13.65 -11.09
N ASN A 264 -0.94 -12.86 -10.43
CA ASN A 264 -1.36 -12.01 -9.31
C ASN A 264 -2.06 -10.71 -9.73
N MET A 265 -2.18 -10.49 -11.05
CA MET A 265 -2.79 -9.30 -11.66
C MET A 265 -3.47 -9.65 -13.00
N ALA A 266 -4.55 -10.42 -12.94
CA ALA A 266 -5.33 -10.81 -14.10
C ALA A 266 -6.44 -9.78 -14.39
N LEU A 267 -6.56 -9.37 -15.65
CA LEU A 267 -7.68 -8.57 -16.17
C LEU A 267 -7.95 -8.98 -17.62
N VAL A 268 -9.04 -9.71 -17.84
CA VAL A 268 -9.39 -10.27 -19.15
C VAL A 268 -10.89 -10.09 -19.43
N LEU A 269 -11.26 -10.06 -20.71
CA LEU A 269 -12.64 -10.20 -21.17
C LEU A 269 -12.74 -11.46 -22.02
N ALA A 270 -13.81 -12.23 -21.91
CA ALA A 270 -14.04 -13.38 -22.78
C ALA A 270 -15.52 -13.75 -22.84
N LYS A 271 -15.92 -14.54 -23.83
CA LYS A 271 -17.27 -15.13 -23.91
C LYS A 271 -17.22 -16.60 -23.49
N ALA A 272 -18.22 -17.06 -22.76
CA ALA A 272 -18.38 -18.49 -22.52
C ALA A 272 -18.53 -19.21 -23.87
N LYS A 273 -17.98 -20.43 -23.96
CA LYS A 273 -18.16 -21.31 -25.13
C LYS A 273 -19.57 -21.87 -25.18
#